data_AF-A0A099KK59-F1
#
_entry.id   AF-A0A099KK59-F1
#
_cell.length_a   1.000
_cell.length_b   1.000
_cell.length_c   1.000
_cell.angle_alpha   90.00
_cell.angle_beta   90.00
_cell.angle_gamma   90.00
#
_symmetry.space_group_name_H-M   'P 1'
#
loop_
_entity.id
_entity.type
_entity.pdbx_description
1 polymer ?
#
loop_
_entity_poly.entity_id
_entity_poly.type
_entity_poly.pdbx_seq_one_letter_code
_entity_poly.pdbx_strand_id
1 'polypeptide(L)'
;MLNNNHKIKPLALVVAMAFSASSAHAVDFNFGEDDDILLQINSQLDIGSSWRLGDADPRFIGKTNGGTGATSTTDDGNLNYGKHDAYSQIIKGVHDIQLSKGDFGAFVRFKYWYDYALKEGDVNHGNSGNAYVPNTPLSDDGFENNTKFSGATLLDAYVYASFDLGETPVDIRLGRQVVSWGESTFIQGGMNSSNPFDVAALRRPGADLKEGILPVGMLYGNVGLTENLSVEAFYQYEWEKTQIDGCGTYFSGADFAATGCNYVSVGPLGDQAGLAGGFAAERKADVEPDDGGQYGLAARYYAEALNDTEFGIYYMNIHSRLPLINTVRTNIPPTYAEITGDDIANSPVFVPKALDPTGGAFSAQNPGYDIEFPEDLKFYGVSFATNVGGVALSGEASYKPDTPIQISGPELLNGTLSEAPFLRFTPRVTAVGYGEEVKGWDEFDVTQLQMTAIQFFENTMGASRFTLIAEVGMILTDGVEDSDQHYGRNSVFGLGDFGGDSAFNCTNLIGAGVLSGDCRTDGFVTDSAWGYRMRGVWQYSDVFAGISLKPTLSWAHDVSGYSPDPGQQFHEGRKNLGFSLEASYQQKYTVTVGYNNYSGGSHNILEDKDLVSLSFGISY
;
A
#
# COMPACT_ATOMS: atom_id res chain seq x y z
N MET A 1 -34.98 15.27 -20.17
CA MET A 1 -33.99 16.33 -20.32
C MET A 1 -32.80 15.95 -19.46
N LEU A 2 -31.87 15.19 -20.02
CA LEU A 2 -30.64 14.73 -19.37
C LEU A 2 -29.51 15.62 -19.88
N ASN A 3 -29.07 16.56 -19.05
CA ASN A 3 -27.91 17.39 -19.33
C ASN A 3 -26.64 16.56 -19.10
N ASN A 4 -26.24 15.76 -20.10
CA ASN A 4 -24.88 15.23 -20.18
C ASN A 4 -23.95 16.35 -20.65
N ASN A 5 -23.48 17.16 -19.71
CA ASN A 5 -22.32 18.02 -19.94
C ASN A 5 -21.07 17.22 -19.57
N HIS A 6 -20.44 16.57 -20.56
CA HIS A 6 -19.10 16.03 -20.43
C HIS A 6 -18.15 17.13 -19.94
N LYS A 7 -17.65 17.01 -18.71
CA LYS A 7 -16.64 17.90 -18.10
C LYS A 7 -15.24 17.63 -18.68
N ILE A 8 -15.09 17.72 -20.00
CA ILE A 8 -13.77 17.78 -20.69
C ILE A 8 -13.16 19.20 -20.59
N LYS A 9 -13.99 20.18 -20.18
CA LYS A 9 -13.64 21.61 -20.14
C LYS A 9 -12.50 22.01 -19.18
N PRO A 10 -12.33 21.45 -17.96
CA PRO A 10 -11.26 21.89 -17.06
C PRO A 10 -9.88 21.43 -17.55
N LEU A 11 -9.74 20.19 -18.03
CA LEU A 11 -8.47 19.67 -18.54
C LEU A 11 -7.98 20.45 -19.77
N ALA A 12 -8.87 20.75 -20.73
CA ALA A 12 -8.52 21.52 -21.92
C ALA A 12 -8.12 22.96 -21.60
N LEU A 13 -8.77 23.59 -20.61
CA LEU A 13 -8.47 24.96 -20.18
C LEU A 13 -7.12 25.04 -19.45
N VAL A 14 -6.79 24.05 -18.61
CA VAL A 14 -5.51 23.99 -17.88
C VAL A 14 -4.35 23.63 -18.80
N VAL A 15 -4.53 22.68 -19.74
CA VAL A 15 -3.53 22.38 -20.77
C VAL A 15 -3.25 23.61 -21.63
N ALA A 16 -4.28 24.37 -22.03
CA ALA A 16 -4.11 25.62 -22.78
C ALA A 16 -3.37 26.71 -21.95
N MET A 17 -3.60 26.76 -20.64
CA MET A 17 -2.87 27.67 -19.74
C MET A 17 -1.41 27.23 -19.52
N ALA A 18 -1.13 25.93 -19.45
CA ALA A 18 0.22 25.38 -19.31
C ALA A 18 1.09 25.67 -20.55
N PHE A 19 0.50 25.70 -21.74
CA PHE A 19 1.19 26.16 -22.96
C PHE A 19 1.46 27.68 -22.99
N SER A 20 0.81 28.47 -22.13
CA SER A 20 0.98 29.92 -22.04
C SER A 20 1.90 30.38 -20.90
N ALA A 21 2.32 29.46 -20.01
CA ALA A 21 3.27 29.76 -18.96
C ALA A 21 4.70 29.89 -19.55
N SER A 22 5.26 31.08 -19.39
CA SER A 22 6.61 31.47 -19.78
C SER A 22 7.67 30.51 -19.23
N SER A 23 8.77 30.40 -20.00
CA SER A 23 10.02 29.66 -19.74
C SER A 23 10.44 29.59 -18.26
N ALA A 24 9.94 28.58 -17.54
CA ALA A 24 10.57 28.11 -16.31
C ALA A 24 11.82 27.29 -16.70
N HIS A 25 12.98 27.64 -16.17
CA HIS A 25 14.27 26.98 -16.40
C HIS A 25 14.79 26.48 -15.06
N ALA A 26 15.57 25.40 -15.07
CA ALA A 26 16.32 24.97 -13.90
C ALA A 26 17.33 26.06 -13.61
N VAL A 27 17.32 26.55 -12.38
CA VAL A 27 18.18 27.65 -11.98
C VAL A 27 19.13 27.17 -10.91
N ASP A 28 20.39 27.06 -11.31
CA ASP A 28 21.52 26.98 -10.39
C ASP A 28 21.93 28.41 -10.02
N PHE A 29 21.92 28.71 -8.73
CA PHE A 29 22.42 29.98 -8.20
C PHE A 29 23.71 29.73 -7.44
N ASN A 30 24.80 30.36 -7.88
CA ASN A 30 26.02 30.45 -7.10
C ASN A 30 26.04 31.77 -6.33
N PHE A 31 26.39 31.73 -5.05
CA PHE A 31 26.57 32.91 -4.21
C PHE A 31 27.57 32.63 -3.10
N GLY A 32 28.01 33.67 -2.39
CA GLY A 32 29.07 33.55 -1.38
C GLY A 32 30.18 34.56 -1.62
N GLU A 33 31.22 34.53 -0.78
CA GLU A 33 32.38 35.43 -0.94
C GLU A 33 33.20 35.08 -2.20
N ASP A 34 33.17 33.79 -2.60
CA ASP A 34 33.87 33.22 -3.76
C ASP A 34 32.94 32.38 -4.68
N ASP A 35 31.63 32.64 -4.69
CA ASP A 35 30.62 31.81 -5.40
C ASP A 35 30.66 30.32 -4.98
N ASP A 36 31.03 30.07 -3.72
CA ASP A 36 31.30 28.74 -3.15
C ASP A 36 30.06 28.02 -2.62
N ILE A 37 28.89 28.67 -2.65
CA ILE A 37 27.60 28.11 -2.28
C ILE A 37 26.76 27.90 -3.54
N LEU A 38 26.41 26.65 -3.83
CA LEU A 38 25.55 26.27 -4.94
C LEU A 38 24.15 25.95 -4.41
N LEU A 39 23.14 26.66 -4.92
CA LEU A 39 21.71 26.37 -4.75
C LEU A 39 21.13 25.81 -6.05
N GLN A 40 20.57 24.61 -5.98
CA GLN A 40 19.88 23.96 -7.10
C GLN A 40 18.41 23.80 -6.76
N ILE A 41 17.54 24.12 -7.71
CA ILE A 41 16.09 23.94 -7.57
C ILE A 41 15.60 23.16 -8.78
N ASN A 42 15.05 21.96 -8.52
CA ASN A 42 14.38 21.14 -9.52
C ASN A 42 12.90 21.06 -9.17
N SER A 43 12.04 21.37 -10.15
CA SER A 43 10.60 21.45 -9.97
C SER A 43 9.89 20.59 -11.01
N GLN A 44 8.93 19.80 -10.57
CA GLN A 44 8.07 19.03 -11.44
C GLN A 44 6.62 19.35 -11.13
N LEU A 45 5.84 19.66 -12.17
CA LEU A 45 4.41 19.91 -12.10
C LEU A 45 3.69 18.93 -13.00
N ASP A 46 2.67 18.26 -12.49
CA ASP A 46 1.88 17.29 -13.23
C ASP A 46 0.39 17.61 -13.12
N ILE A 47 -0.31 17.45 -14.24
CA ILE A 47 -1.76 17.33 -14.27
C ILE A 47 -2.12 15.99 -14.89
N GLY A 48 -3.06 15.28 -14.26
CA GLY A 48 -3.43 13.95 -14.73
C GLY A 48 -4.87 13.59 -14.41
N SER A 49 -5.38 12.59 -15.14
CA SER A 49 -6.68 12.01 -14.90
C SER A 49 -6.64 10.51 -15.15
N SER A 50 -7.39 9.75 -14.35
CA SER A 50 -7.55 8.31 -14.51
C SER A 50 -9.01 7.90 -14.48
N TRP A 51 -9.36 6.88 -15.26
CA TRP A 51 -10.73 6.42 -15.45
C TRP A 51 -10.84 4.90 -15.33
N ARG A 52 -11.92 4.44 -14.70
CA ARG A 52 -12.33 3.04 -14.70
C ARG A 52 -12.77 2.61 -16.10
N LEU A 53 -12.38 1.43 -16.56
CA LEU A 53 -12.74 0.92 -17.90
C LEU A 53 -13.82 -0.17 -17.89
N GLY A 54 -13.87 -0.96 -16.83
CA GLY A 54 -14.82 -2.07 -16.66
C GLY A 54 -16.02 -1.71 -15.79
N ASP A 55 -17.05 -2.55 -15.85
CA ASP A 55 -18.13 -2.55 -14.86
C ASP A 55 -17.63 -3.20 -13.55
N ALA A 56 -18.23 -2.85 -12.42
CA ALA A 56 -17.94 -3.53 -11.15
C ALA A 56 -18.39 -4.99 -11.19
N ASP A 57 -17.52 -5.90 -10.74
CA ASP A 57 -17.88 -7.30 -10.63
C ASP A 57 -18.70 -7.51 -9.35
N PRO A 58 -19.95 -8.03 -9.44
CA PRO A 58 -20.78 -8.29 -8.26
C PRO A 58 -20.12 -9.18 -7.21
N ARG A 59 -19.14 -10.02 -7.58
CA ARG A 59 -18.35 -10.83 -6.64
C ARG A 59 -17.60 -10.01 -5.61
N PHE A 60 -17.26 -8.77 -5.95
CA PHE A 60 -16.51 -7.86 -5.08
C PHE A 60 -17.41 -6.79 -4.45
N ILE A 61 -18.72 -7.05 -4.40
CA ILE A 61 -19.72 -6.21 -3.74
C ILE A 61 -20.49 -7.08 -2.76
N GLY A 62 -20.66 -6.62 -1.52
CA GLY A 62 -21.36 -7.35 -0.48
C GLY A 62 -22.82 -7.62 -0.81
N LYS A 63 -23.38 -8.74 -0.32
CA LYS A 63 -24.81 -9.08 -0.49
C LYS A 63 -25.76 -7.97 0.00
N THR A 64 -25.41 -7.31 1.11
CA THR A 64 -26.17 -6.19 1.69
C THR A 64 -26.21 -4.97 0.76
N ASN A 65 -25.23 -4.86 -0.14
CA ASN A 65 -25.10 -3.81 -1.15
C ASN A 65 -25.53 -4.25 -2.56
N GLY A 66 -26.14 -5.44 -2.68
CA GLY A 66 -26.71 -5.94 -3.94
C GLY A 66 -25.75 -6.77 -4.80
N GLY A 67 -24.56 -7.10 -4.30
CA GLY A 67 -23.62 -8.01 -4.96
C GLY A 67 -23.76 -9.47 -4.51
N THR A 68 -22.70 -10.25 -4.74
CA THR A 68 -22.59 -11.66 -4.36
C THR A 68 -21.46 -11.94 -3.37
N GLY A 69 -20.63 -10.93 -3.07
CA GLY A 69 -19.60 -10.97 -2.04
C GLY A 69 -20.18 -11.23 -0.65
N ALA A 70 -19.40 -11.92 0.18
CA ALA A 70 -19.80 -12.35 1.50
C ALA A 70 -19.90 -11.21 2.53
N THR A 71 -19.10 -10.15 2.37
CA THR A 71 -19.08 -8.99 3.26
C THR A 71 -19.10 -7.68 2.46
N SER A 72 -19.53 -6.59 3.09
CA SER A 72 -19.50 -5.21 2.55
C SER A 72 -18.40 -4.36 3.18
N THR A 73 -17.27 -4.97 3.52
CA THR A 73 -16.21 -4.31 4.31
C THR A 73 -15.05 -3.80 3.44
N THR A 74 -15.17 -3.95 2.12
CA THR A 74 -14.10 -3.68 1.15
C THR A 74 -14.66 -3.27 -0.23
N ASP A 75 -15.95 -2.96 -0.34
CA ASP A 75 -16.65 -2.77 -1.61
C ASP A 75 -17.01 -1.31 -1.91
N ASP A 76 -16.76 -0.36 -1.00
CA ASP A 76 -17.12 1.05 -1.20
C ASP A 76 -16.51 1.60 -2.51
N GLY A 77 -15.25 1.28 -2.79
CA GLY A 77 -14.58 1.70 -4.02
C GLY A 77 -15.23 1.16 -5.30
N ASN A 78 -15.89 0.01 -5.24
CA ASN A 78 -16.65 -0.54 -6.36
C ASN A 78 -18.05 0.07 -6.48
N LEU A 79 -18.67 0.41 -5.37
CA LEU A 79 -19.97 1.09 -5.34
C LEU A 79 -19.86 2.55 -5.79
N ASN A 80 -18.74 3.21 -5.49
CA ASN A 80 -18.54 4.63 -5.78
C ASN A 80 -18.24 4.95 -7.23
N TYR A 81 -17.51 4.08 -7.95
CA TYR A 81 -17.03 4.38 -9.30
C TYR A 81 -17.56 3.38 -10.32
N GLY A 82 -18.42 3.86 -11.20
CA GLY A 82 -18.91 3.11 -12.34
C GLY A 82 -17.95 3.11 -13.52
N LYS A 83 -18.31 2.36 -14.56
CA LYS A 83 -17.58 2.30 -15.80
C LYS A 83 -17.45 3.70 -16.43
N HIS A 84 -16.24 4.06 -16.82
CA HIS A 84 -15.87 5.36 -17.40
C HIS A 84 -15.87 6.54 -16.44
N ASP A 85 -16.12 6.31 -15.14
CA ASP A 85 -15.98 7.37 -14.16
C ASP A 85 -14.51 7.72 -13.95
N ALA A 86 -14.26 9.03 -13.83
CA ALA A 86 -12.95 9.53 -13.46
C ALA A 86 -12.81 9.42 -11.94
N TYR A 87 -11.94 8.54 -11.46
CA TYR A 87 -11.72 8.38 -10.02
C TYR A 87 -10.62 9.28 -9.48
N SER A 88 -9.83 9.90 -10.37
CA SER A 88 -8.78 10.86 -10.00
C SER A 88 -8.61 11.90 -11.11
N GLN A 89 -8.58 13.17 -10.73
CA GLN A 89 -8.31 14.33 -11.59
C GLN A 89 -7.41 15.31 -10.84
N ILE A 90 -6.12 15.06 -10.90
CA ILE A 90 -5.14 15.66 -10.00
C ILE A 90 -4.31 16.74 -10.68
N ILE A 91 -4.00 17.78 -9.91
CA ILE A 91 -2.85 18.68 -10.14
C ILE A 91 -1.91 18.48 -8.96
N LYS A 92 -0.63 18.25 -9.24
CA LYS A 92 0.40 18.06 -8.21
C LYS A 92 1.71 18.72 -8.60
N GLY A 93 2.52 19.01 -7.59
CA GLY A 93 3.87 19.54 -7.77
C GLY A 93 4.82 18.97 -6.74
N VAL A 94 6.06 18.72 -7.16
CA VAL A 94 7.17 18.30 -6.30
C VAL A 94 8.36 19.19 -6.58
N HIS A 95 9.00 19.66 -5.51
CA HIS A 95 10.13 20.57 -5.58
C HIS A 95 11.27 20.05 -4.72
N ASP A 96 12.44 19.96 -5.33
CA ASP A 96 13.70 19.57 -4.71
C ASP A 96 14.60 20.81 -4.65
N ILE A 97 15.03 21.15 -3.44
CA ILE A 97 15.90 22.30 -3.18
C ILE A 97 17.15 21.76 -2.50
N GLN A 98 18.30 21.94 -3.15
CA GLN A 98 19.60 21.53 -2.64
C GLN A 98 20.51 22.74 -2.47
N LEU A 99 21.14 22.82 -1.30
CA LEU A 99 22.17 23.80 -1.00
C LEU A 99 23.48 23.06 -0.69
N SER A 100 24.59 23.44 -1.30
CA SER A 100 25.89 22.81 -1.06
C SER A 100 27.00 23.86 -0.91
N LYS A 101 27.97 23.58 -0.03
CA LYS A 101 29.17 24.39 0.20
C LYS A 101 30.30 23.48 0.68
N GLY A 102 31.29 23.24 -0.18
CA GLY A 102 32.39 22.30 0.11
C GLY A 102 31.85 20.92 0.50
N ASP A 103 32.27 20.44 1.67
CA ASP A 103 31.92 19.11 2.20
C ASP A 103 30.53 19.03 2.83
N PHE A 104 29.77 20.14 2.86
CA PHE A 104 28.48 20.22 3.56
C PHE A 104 27.34 20.59 2.61
N GLY A 105 26.13 20.13 2.95
CA GLY A 105 24.92 20.58 2.27
C GLY A 105 23.63 20.35 3.04
N ALA A 106 22.55 20.85 2.47
CA ALA A 106 21.19 20.68 2.94
C ALA A 106 20.28 20.35 1.76
N PHE A 107 19.30 19.49 2.01
CA PHE A 107 18.31 19.07 1.02
C PHE A 107 16.91 19.19 1.60
N VAL A 108 16.00 19.74 0.82
CA VAL A 108 14.57 19.82 1.14
C VAL A 108 13.77 19.38 -0.07
N ARG A 109 12.84 18.46 0.13
CA ARG A 109 11.81 18.09 -0.83
C ARG A 109 10.43 18.34 -0.23
N PHE A 110 9.55 18.98 -0.98
CA PHE A 110 8.14 19.08 -0.61
C PHE A 110 7.24 18.79 -1.80
N LYS A 111 6.05 18.27 -1.51
CA LYS A 111 5.00 18.02 -2.49
C LYS A 111 3.71 18.75 -2.12
N TYR A 112 2.89 19.03 -3.11
CA TYR A 112 1.51 19.45 -2.93
C TYR A 112 0.62 18.85 -4.01
N TRP A 113 -0.66 18.69 -3.71
CA TRP A 113 -1.63 18.15 -4.65
C TRP A 113 -3.05 18.64 -4.37
N TYR A 114 -3.87 18.58 -5.40
CA TYR A 114 -5.31 18.77 -5.33
C TYR A 114 -5.98 17.85 -6.36
N ASP A 115 -6.76 16.88 -5.90
CA ASP A 115 -7.52 15.98 -6.75
C ASP A 115 -8.99 16.43 -6.80
N TYR A 116 -9.39 16.98 -7.95
CA TYR A 116 -10.72 17.53 -8.16
C TYR A 116 -11.81 16.43 -8.17
N ALA A 117 -11.50 15.24 -8.68
CA ALA A 117 -12.47 14.15 -8.74
C ALA A 117 -12.78 13.62 -7.33
N LEU A 118 -11.77 13.54 -6.46
CA LEU A 118 -11.96 13.11 -5.08
C LEU A 118 -12.52 14.21 -4.18
N LYS A 119 -12.06 15.46 -4.32
CA LYS A 119 -12.46 16.55 -3.41
C LYS A 119 -13.85 17.12 -3.69
N GLU A 120 -14.23 17.21 -4.96
CA GLU A 120 -15.45 17.91 -5.39
C GLU A 120 -16.42 16.98 -6.15
N GLY A 121 -15.99 15.78 -6.52
CA GLY A 121 -16.80 14.84 -7.29
C GLY A 121 -17.76 14.06 -6.39
N ASP A 122 -19.04 14.12 -6.73
CA ASP A 122 -20.04 13.27 -6.10
C ASP A 122 -19.78 11.80 -6.46
N VAL A 123 -19.88 10.92 -5.46
CA VAL A 123 -19.81 9.45 -5.65
C VAL A 123 -21.15 8.80 -5.35
N ASN A 124 -21.38 7.61 -5.91
CA ASN A 124 -22.69 6.96 -5.85
C ASN A 124 -23.08 6.43 -4.47
N HIS A 125 -22.10 6.12 -3.60
CA HIS A 125 -22.34 5.46 -2.31
C HIS A 125 -21.86 6.27 -1.10
N GLY A 126 -20.62 6.78 -1.14
CA GLY A 126 -19.99 7.48 -0.03
C GLY A 126 -18.94 6.63 0.67
N ASN A 127 -18.57 7.03 1.89
CA ASN A 127 -17.72 6.28 2.81
C ASN A 127 -18.19 6.49 4.26
N SER A 128 -17.60 5.77 5.20
CA SER A 128 -17.96 5.92 6.62
C SER A 128 -17.83 7.37 7.13
N GLY A 129 -16.84 8.13 6.66
CA GLY A 129 -16.62 9.53 7.02
C GLY A 129 -17.73 10.51 6.60
N ASN A 130 -18.47 10.22 5.51
CA ASN A 130 -19.65 10.98 5.11
C ASN A 130 -20.98 10.28 5.46
N ALA A 131 -20.91 9.24 6.31
CA ALA A 131 -22.03 8.39 6.70
C ALA A 131 -22.74 7.71 5.52
N TYR A 132 -21.99 7.35 4.48
CA TYR A 132 -22.49 6.68 3.27
C TYR A 132 -23.64 7.46 2.62
N VAL A 133 -23.56 8.79 2.61
CA VAL A 133 -24.56 9.64 1.97
C VAL A 133 -24.31 9.62 0.46
N PRO A 134 -25.23 9.06 -0.34
CA PRO A 134 -25.01 8.88 -1.77
C PRO A 134 -25.12 10.21 -2.53
N ASN A 135 -24.46 10.30 -3.68
CA ASN A 135 -24.42 11.49 -4.54
C ASN A 135 -23.89 12.73 -3.82
N THR A 136 -22.88 12.53 -2.97
CA THR A 136 -22.12 13.60 -2.32
C THR A 136 -20.63 13.28 -2.41
N PRO A 137 -19.73 14.27 -2.22
CA PRO A 137 -18.31 14.00 -2.19
C PRO A 137 -17.95 13.07 -1.03
N LEU A 138 -16.87 12.30 -1.21
CA LEU A 138 -16.26 11.52 -0.14
C LEU A 138 -15.74 12.45 0.96
N SER A 139 -15.73 11.95 2.20
CA SER A 139 -15.03 12.63 3.30
C SER A 139 -13.62 12.08 3.45
N ASP A 140 -12.62 12.96 3.44
CA ASP A 140 -11.23 12.68 3.82
C ASP A 140 -10.91 13.17 5.25
N ASP A 141 -11.94 13.46 6.04
CA ASP A 141 -11.77 13.88 7.44
C ASP A 141 -11.16 12.73 8.26
N GLY A 142 -10.07 13.02 8.95
CA GLY A 142 -9.32 12.03 9.72
C GLY A 142 -8.35 11.17 8.91
N PHE A 143 -8.31 11.28 7.57
CA PHE A 143 -7.29 10.60 6.77
C PHE A 143 -5.89 11.10 7.09
N GLU A 144 -4.89 10.26 6.83
CA GLU A 144 -3.49 10.66 6.89
C GLU A 144 -3.19 11.79 5.91
N ASN A 145 -2.23 12.64 6.28
CA ASN A 145 -1.96 13.87 5.53
C ASN A 145 -1.66 13.62 4.05
N ASN A 146 -0.97 12.53 3.68
CA ASN A 146 -0.65 12.27 2.27
C ASN A 146 -1.79 11.60 1.49
N THR A 147 -2.75 10.97 2.18
CA THR A 147 -3.89 10.26 1.55
C THR A 147 -5.13 11.14 1.39
N LYS A 148 -5.15 12.32 2.02
CA LYS A 148 -6.16 13.37 1.77
C LYS A 148 -6.28 13.74 0.29
N PHE A 149 -7.44 14.27 -0.09
CA PHE A 149 -7.73 14.61 -1.48
C PHE A 149 -7.06 15.90 -1.95
N SER A 150 -6.59 16.72 -1.00
CA SER A 150 -5.70 17.84 -1.26
C SER A 150 -4.80 18.10 -0.06
N GLY A 151 -3.62 18.66 -0.32
CA GLY A 151 -2.66 18.92 0.74
C GLY A 151 -1.31 19.39 0.24
N ALA A 152 -0.42 19.66 1.21
CA ALA A 152 0.98 19.90 1.00
C ALA A 152 1.77 19.25 2.13
N THR A 153 2.89 18.62 1.81
CA THR A 153 3.68 17.84 2.76
C THR A 153 5.17 18.02 2.48
N LEU A 154 5.93 18.22 3.56
CA LEU A 154 7.37 18.13 3.55
C LEU A 154 7.74 16.64 3.50
N LEU A 155 8.48 16.24 2.47
CA LEU A 155 9.04 14.91 2.35
C LEU A 155 10.43 14.95 2.98
N ASP A 156 11.48 14.96 2.18
CA ASP A 156 12.85 14.95 2.67
C ASP A 156 13.24 16.32 3.25
N ALA A 157 13.96 16.31 4.36
CA ALA A 157 14.54 17.50 4.98
C ALA A 157 15.73 17.10 5.84
N TYR A 158 16.93 17.18 5.28
CA TYR A 158 18.15 16.75 5.95
C TYR A 158 19.35 17.63 5.63
N VAL A 159 20.32 17.61 6.53
CA VAL A 159 21.67 18.12 6.29
C VAL A 159 22.62 16.95 6.11
N TYR A 160 23.69 17.17 5.34
CA TYR A 160 24.69 16.16 5.09
C TYR A 160 26.10 16.73 5.12
N ALA A 161 27.05 15.83 5.40
CA ALA A 161 28.48 16.10 5.34
C ALA A 161 29.19 14.91 4.69
N SER A 162 30.08 15.19 3.75
CA SER A 162 30.87 14.21 2.99
C SER A 162 32.33 14.64 3.03
N PHE A 163 33.17 13.91 3.78
CA PHE A 163 34.56 14.30 4.03
C PHE A 163 35.47 13.08 4.20
N ASP A 164 36.78 13.29 4.09
CA ASP A 164 37.78 12.25 4.30
C ASP A 164 38.37 12.30 5.73
N LEU A 165 38.30 11.17 6.45
CA LEU A 165 39.07 10.94 7.68
C LEU A 165 40.39 10.25 7.33
N GLY A 166 41.40 11.06 7.01
CA GLY A 166 42.67 10.53 6.49
C GLY A 166 42.49 10.07 5.05
N GLU A 167 42.46 8.76 4.82
CA GLU A 167 42.19 8.14 3.51
C GLU A 167 40.79 7.49 3.45
N THR A 168 40.01 7.56 4.53
CA THR A 168 38.70 6.92 4.65
C THR A 168 37.59 7.93 4.35
N PRO A 169 36.84 7.78 3.24
CA PRO A 169 35.70 8.63 2.95
C PRO A 169 34.54 8.33 3.91
N VAL A 170 33.88 9.39 4.38
CA VAL A 170 32.77 9.33 5.33
C VAL A 170 31.64 10.23 4.84
N ASP A 171 30.43 9.66 4.75
CA ASP A 171 29.19 10.38 4.48
C ASP A 171 28.27 10.28 5.69
N ILE A 172 27.74 11.42 6.15
CA ILE A 172 26.78 11.48 7.26
C ILE A 172 25.58 12.31 6.81
N ARG A 173 24.37 11.84 7.13
CA ARG A 173 23.12 12.55 6.89
C ARG A 173 22.26 12.56 8.15
N LEU A 174 21.71 13.73 8.50
CA LEU A 174 20.83 13.90 9.66
C LEU A 174 19.56 14.65 9.25
N GLY A 175 18.40 14.05 9.48
CA GLY A 175 17.10 14.62 9.17
C GLY A 175 16.14 13.60 8.57
N ARG A 176 15.03 14.09 8.00
CA ARG A 176 14.05 13.25 7.29
C ARG A 176 14.60 12.85 5.94
N GLN A 177 14.78 11.55 5.71
CA GLN A 177 15.37 11.02 4.49
C GLN A 177 14.86 9.60 4.21
N VAL A 178 15.14 9.11 3.00
CA VAL A 178 14.91 7.72 2.59
C VAL A 178 16.24 6.96 2.54
N VAL A 179 16.25 5.73 3.04
CA VAL A 179 17.38 4.79 2.92
C VAL A 179 16.89 3.51 2.26
N SER A 180 17.31 3.25 1.02
CA SER A 180 16.94 2.04 0.29
C SER A 180 18.10 1.04 0.33
N TRP A 181 17.85 -0.13 0.92
CA TRP A 181 18.77 -1.27 0.93
C TRP A 181 18.22 -2.43 0.11
N GLY A 182 19.10 -3.32 -0.33
CA GLY A 182 18.74 -4.48 -1.15
C GLY A 182 18.87 -4.27 -2.66
N GLU A 183 18.55 -5.32 -3.41
CA GLU A 183 18.73 -5.43 -4.87
C GLU A 183 17.42 -5.67 -5.64
N SER A 184 16.28 -5.69 -4.94
CA SER A 184 14.97 -5.84 -5.56
C SER A 184 14.62 -4.68 -6.49
N THR A 185 13.94 -4.96 -7.60
CA THR A 185 13.50 -3.94 -8.56
C THR A 185 12.00 -3.69 -8.54
N PHE A 186 11.17 -4.73 -8.44
CA PHE A 186 9.71 -4.64 -8.48
C PHE A 186 9.04 -5.33 -7.28
N ILE A 187 9.59 -6.43 -6.79
CA ILE A 187 8.97 -7.27 -5.76
C ILE A 187 9.35 -6.73 -4.37
N GLN A 188 8.38 -6.18 -3.65
CA GLN A 188 8.63 -5.53 -2.36
C GLN A 188 8.80 -6.55 -1.23
N GLY A 189 9.16 -6.06 -0.04
CA GLY A 189 9.26 -6.86 1.18
C GLY A 189 10.66 -7.41 1.46
N GLY A 190 11.64 -7.23 0.57
CA GLY A 190 13.03 -7.59 0.84
C GLY A 190 13.73 -6.66 1.84
N MET A 191 15.01 -6.39 1.63
CA MET A 191 15.76 -5.45 2.50
C MET A 191 15.31 -3.99 2.40
N ASN A 192 14.50 -3.65 1.38
CA ASN A 192 13.91 -2.32 1.21
C ASN A 192 12.60 -2.16 2.03
N SER A 193 12.65 -2.43 3.33
CA SER A 193 11.50 -2.36 4.25
C SER A 193 11.62 -1.27 5.32
N SER A 194 12.71 -0.51 5.33
CA SER A 194 12.99 0.57 6.29
C SER A 194 12.15 1.83 6.09
N ASN A 195 11.52 2.01 4.92
CA ASN A 195 10.76 3.22 4.58
C ASN A 195 9.26 2.91 4.47
N PRO A 196 8.39 3.79 5.03
CA PRO A 196 6.95 3.73 4.79
C PRO A 196 6.59 4.19 3.37
N PHE A 197 5.36 3.85 2.95
CA PHE A 197 4.85 4.21 1.62
C PHE A 197 3.59 5.06 1.68
N ASP A 198 3.40 5.90 0.66
CA ASP A 198 2.13 6.51 0.29
C ASP A 198 1.55 5.73 -0.89
N VAL A 199 0.65 4.79 -0.57
CA VAL A 199 0.08 3.87 -1.56
C VAL A 199 -0.79 4.62 -2.57
N ALA A 200 -1.51 5.64 -2.11
CA ALA A 200 -2.35 6.47 -2.96
C ALA A 200 -1.51 7.23 -3.99
N ALA A 201 -0.35 7.78 -3.59
CA ALA A 201 0.57 8.44 -4.52
C ALA A 201 1.03 7.54 -5.67
N LEU A 202 1.32 6.27 -5.40
CA LEU A 202 1.75 5.29 -6.41
C LEU A 202 0.64 4.90 -7.41
N ARG A 203 -0.63 5.19 -7.09
CA ARG A 203 -1.81 4.87 -7.91
C ARG A 203 -2.42 6.10 -8.61
N ARG A 204 -1.91 7.31 -8.32
CA ARG A 204 -2.32 8.57 -8.98
C ARG A 204 -1.76 8.65 -10.41
N PRO A 205 -2.44 9.36 -11.34
CA PRO A 205 -1.91 9.56 -12.68
C PRO A 205 -0.60 10.36 -12.63
N GLY A 206 0.38 9.94 -13.44
CA GLY A 206 1.73 10.52 -13.41
C GLY A 206 2.52 10.22 -12.13
N ALA A 207 2.21 9.13 -11.41
CA ALA A 207 2.91 8.73 -10.19
C ALA A 207 4.44 8.73 -10.36
N ASP A 208 5.13 9.32 -9.39
CA ASP A 208 6.58 9.29 -9.25
C ASP A 208 6.93 8.52 -7.97
N LEU A 209 7.98 7.70 -8.03
CA LEU A 209 8.47 6.93 -6.89
C LEU A 209 8.86 7.84 -5.71
N LYS A 210 9.39 9.04 -5.99
CA LYS A 210 9.78 10.01 -4.95
C LYS A 210 8.61 10.54 -4.12
N GLU A 211 7.38 10.39 -4.61
CA GLU A 211 6.17 10.78 -3.88
C GLU A 211 5.59 9.62 -3.07
N GLY A 212 5.91 8.39 -3.47
CA GLY A 212 5.36 7.16 -2.92
C GLY A 212 6.21 6.53 -1.81
N ILE A 213 7.49 6.89 -1.69
CA ILE A 213 8.34 6.49 -0.56
C ILE A 213 8.41 7.66 0.42
N LEU A 214 7.96 7.42 1.65
CA LEU A 214 7.87 8.45 2.68
C LEU A 214 9.18 8.49 3.51
N PRO A 215 9.81 9.66 3.67
CA PRO A 215 10.99 9.81 4.50
C PRO A 215 10.65 9.95 5.98
N VAL A 216 11.53 9.40 6.82
CA VAL A 216 11.46 9.49 8.28
C VAL A 216 12.75 10.08 8.83
N GLY A 217 12.66 10.73 10.00
CA GLY A 217 13.78 11.29 10.74
C GLY A 217 14.80 10.23 11.16
N MET A 218 16.02 10.36 10.67
CA MET A 218 17.11 9.44 11.01
C MET A 218 18.49 10.09 10.94
N LEU A 219 19.42 9.48 11.68
CA LEU A 219 20.85 9.61 11.46
C LEU A 219 21.30 8.45 10.56
N TYR A 220 21.99 8.76 9.47
CA TYR A 220 22.58 7.80 8.56
C TYR A 220 24.07 8.08 8.41
N GLY A 221 24.89 7.03 8.33
CA GLY A 221 26.32 7.13 8.07
C GLY A 221 26.79 6.04 7.11
N ASN A 222 27.74 6.37 6.25
CA ASN A 222 28.45 5.45 5.37
C ASN A 222 29.95 5.71 5.47
N VAL A 223 30.75 4.65 5.61
CA VAL A 223 32.19 4.72 5.78
C VAL A 223 32.87 3.74 4.84
N GLY A 224 33.73 4.24 3.95
CA GLY A 224 34.61 3.42 3.11
C GLY A 224 35.80 2.89 3.93
N LEU A 225 35.66 1.74 4.56
CA LEU A 225 36.69 1.14 5.43
C LEU A 225 37.96 0.76 4.66
N THR A 226 37.82 0.31 3.40
CA THR A 226 38.91 0.03 2.46
C THR A 226 38.50 0.47 1.05
N GLU A 227 39.39 0.32 0.07
CA GLU A 227 39.09 0.58 -1.36
C GLU A 227 37.92 -0.25 -1.91
N ASN A 228 37.54 -1.34 -1.23
CA ASN A 228 36.55 -2.30 -1.70
C ASN A 228 35.55 -2.75 -0.62
N LEU A 229 35.53 -2.11 0.55
CA LEU A 229 34.59 -2.41 1.64
C LEU A 229 34.01 -1.11 2.19
N SER A 230 32.69 -0.98 2.14
CA SER A 230 31.96 0.07 2.85
C SER A 230 31.04 -0.51 3.91
N VAL A 231 30.80 0.28 4.96
CA VAL A 231 29.84 -0.02 6.01
C VAL A 231 28.88 1.13 6.16
N GLU A 232 27.59 0.81 6.12
CA GLU A 232 26.50 1.75 6.29
C GLU A 232 25.77 1.44 7.60
N ALA A 233 25.29 2.47 8.29
CA ALA A 233 24.43 2.33 9.45
C ALA A 233 23.38 3.43 9.50
N PHE A 234 22.23 3.11 10.07
CA PHE A 234 21.21 4.11 10.39
C PHE A 234 20.63 3.91 11.79
N TYR A 235 20.12 5.00 12.35
CA TYR A 235 19.24 5.01 13.53
C TYR A 235 18.08 5.96 13.25
N GLN A 236 16.85 5.44 13.24
CA GLN A 236 15.63 6.24 13.08
C GLN A 236 15.14 6.70 14.46
N TYR A 237 14.71 7.96 14.52
CA TYR A 237 14.17 8.58 15.73
C TYR A 237 12.74 9.12 15.49
N GLU A 238 12.14 8.75 14.36
CA GLU A 238 10.79 9.04 13.93
C GLU A 238 10.25 7.77 13.28
N TRP A 239 9.07 7.33 13.72
CA TRP A 239 8.34 6.24 13.11
C TRP A 239 7.13 6.79 12.34
N GLU A 240 6.82 6.15 11.20
CA GLU A 240 5.66 6.49 10.38
C GLU A 240 5.09 5.20 9.77
N LYS A 241 3.76 5.08 9.75
CA LYS A 241 3.07 3.95 9.11
C LYS A 241 2.97 4.13 7.59
N THR A 242 2.79 3.00 6.90
CA THR A 242 2.40 3.01 5.49
C THR A 242 0.99 3.56 5.37
N GLN A 243 0.85 4.63 4.59
CA GLN A 243 -0.42 5.30 4.37
C GLN A 243 -1.13 4.62 3.19
N ILE A 244 -2.12 3.78 3.52
CA ILE A 244 -2.92 3.00 2.56
C ILE A 244 -4.07 3.82 1.96
N ASP A 245 -4.70 3.31 0.89
CA ASP A 245 -5.84 3.97 0.24
C ASP A 245 -7.01 4.17 1.21
N GLY A 246 -7.52 5.40 1.29
CA GLY A 246 -8.67 5.73 2.13
C GLY A 246 -9.96 5.03 1.68
N CYS A 247 -10.83 4.71 2.63
CA CYS A 247 -12.13 4.06 2.39
C CYS A 247 -12.95 4.82 1.34
N GLY A 248 -13.62 4.07 0.48
CA GLY A 248 -14.41 4.60 -0.63
C GLY A 248 -13.65 5.02 -1.88
N THR A 249 -12.33 5.17 -1.82
CA THR A 249 -11.53 5.44 -3.04
C THR A 249 -11.43 4.20 -3.93
N TYR A 250 -11.20 4.39 -5.23
CA TYR A 250 -11.34 3.34 -6.24
C TYR A 250 -10.52 2.06 -5.98
N PHE A 251 -9.32 2.22 -5.39
CA PHE A 251 -8.39 1.15 -5.09
C PHE A 251 -8.39 0.71 -3.62
N SER A 252 -9.27 1.27 -2.79
CA SER A 252 -9.39 0.84 -1.40
C SER A 252 -9.75 -0.65 -1.36
N GLY A 253 -8.95 -1.41 -0.62
CA GLY A 253 -9.14 -2.84 -0.41
C GLY A 253 -9.72 -3.19 0.96
N ALA A 254 -9.94 -2.18 1.81
CA ALA A 254 -10.51 -2.30 3.15
C ALA A 254 -11.13 -0.97 3.59
N ASP A 255 -12.42 -0.98 3.89
CA ASP A 255 -13.19 0.23 4.20
C ASP A 255 -13.08 0.66 5.69
N PHE A 256 -12.15 0.03 6.43
CA PHE A 256 -12.00 0.16 7.88
C PHE A 256 -10.54 0.24 8.37
N ALA A 257 -9.56 -0.04 7.51
CA ALA A 257 -8.15 -0.12 7.94
C ALA A 257 -7.43 1.24 7.87
N ALA A 258 -7.74 2.08 6.88
CA ALA A 258 -7.11 3.39 6.74
C ALA A 258 -7.50 4.34 7.89
N THR A 259 -6.60 5.21 8.33
CA THR A 259 -6.91 6.24 9.34
C THR A 259 -8.12 7.07 8.90
N GLY A 260 -9.06 7.33 9.81
CA GLY A 260 -10.32 8.02 9.51
C GLY A 260 -11.46 7.11 9.05
N CYS A 261 -11.18 5.86 8.68
CA CYS A 261 -12.17 4.85 8.35
C CYS A 261 -12.47 4.00 9.59
N ASN A 262 -13.41 4.45 10.42
CA ASN A 262 -13.51 3.99 11.81
C ASN A 262 -14.61 2.94 12.07
N TYR A 263 -15.19 2.38 11.02
CA TYR A 263 -16.36 1.50 11.16
C TYR A 263 -16.26 0.28 10.25
N VAL A 264 -16.65 -0.86 10.79
CA VAL A 264 -16.93 -2.08 10.02
C VAL A 264 -18.44 -2.29 10.05
N SER A 265 -19.11 -2.22 8.91
CA SER A 265 -20.54 -2.53 8.80
C SER A 265 -20.80 -3.99 9.15
N VAL A 266 -21.82 -4.24 9.98
CA VAL A 266 -22.20 -5.60 10.40
C VAL A 266 -23.70 -5.83 10.24
N GLY A 267 -24.13 -7.10 10.29
CA GLY A 267 -25.55 -7.43 10.28
C GLY A 267 -26.22 -7.33 8.89
N PRO A 268 -27.56 -7.31 8.85
CA PRO A 268 -28.31 -7.58 7.61
C PRO A 268 -28.62 -6.33 6.78
N LEU A 269 -28.18 -5.15 7.21
CA LEU A 269 -28.50 -3.88 6.56
C LEU A 269 -27.32 -3.43 5.67
N GLY A 270 -27.63 -2.69 4.60
CA GLY A 270 -26.59 -1.97 3.83
C GLY A 270 -25.98 -0.82 4.65
N ASP A 271 -24.80 -0.34 4.26
CA ASP A 271 -23.91 0.45 5.13
C ASP A 271 -24.56 1.69 5.74
N GLN A 272 -25.27 2.50 4.93
CA GLN A 272 -25.93 3.70 5.43
C GLN A 272 -26.98 3.40 6.51
N ALA A 273 -27.84 2.40 6.26
CA ALA A 273 -28.89 2.00 7.20
C ALA A 273 -28.30 1.27 8.42
N GLY A 274 -27.25 0.47 8.20
CA GLY A 274 -26.50 -0.21 9.25
C GLY A 274 -25.86 0.77 10.21
N LEU A 275 -25.08 1.74 9.70
CA LEU A 275 -24.44 2.78 10.49
C LEU A 275 -25.47 3.61 11.27
N ALA A 276 -26.54 4.05 10.61
CA ALA A 276 -27.62 4.80 11.28
C ALA A 276 -28.33 3.98 12.37
N GLY A 277 -28.46 2.66 12.17
CA GLY A 277 -29.03 1.71 13.14
C GLY A 277 -28.07 1.26 14.24
N GLY A 278 -26.78 1.63 14.15
CA GLY A 278 -25.73 1.15 15.05
C GLY A 278 -25.34 -0.32 14.83
N PHE A 279 -25.52 -0.84 13.62
CA PHE A 279 -24.97 -2.12 13.16
C PHE A 279 -23.57 -1.90 12.58
N ALA A 280 -22.65 -1.40 13.40
CA ALA A 280 -21.25 -1.24 13.05
C ALA A 280 -20.36 -1.58 14.24
N ALA A 281 -19.25 -2.27 13.98
CA ALA A 281 -18.16 -2.37 14.95
C ALA A 281 -17.26 -1.13 14.81
N GLU A 282 -16.91 -0.52 15.94
CA GLU A 282 -16.16 0.74 15.98
C GLU A 282 -14.67 0.50 16.19
N ARG A 283 -13.84 1.29 15.50
CA ARG A 283 -12.39 1.34 15.71
C ARG A 283 -12.07 2.00 17.05
N LYS A 284 -11.15 1.41 17.81
CA LYS A 284 -10.53 1.99 19.00
C LYS A 284 -9.27 2.76 18.60
N ALA A 285 -8.54 3.30 19.57
CA ALA A 285 -7.27 3.94 19.26
C ALA A 285 -6.28 2.91 18.70
N ASP A 286 -5.52 3.31 17.69
CA ASP A 286 -4.43 2.49 17.15
C ASP A 286 -3.36 2.26 18.23
N VAL A 287 -2.70 1.10 18.15
CA VAL A 287 -1.50 0.77 18.94
C VAL A 287 -0.28 1.05 18.05
N GLU A 288 0.25 2.26 18.19
CA GLU A 288 1.45 2.72 17.48
C GLU A 288 2.71 2.46 18.33
N PRO A 289 3.84 2.10 17.71
CA PRO A 289 5.11 1.89 18.39
C PRO A 289 5.74 3.22 18.81
N ASP A 290 6.75 3.14 19.67
CA ASP A 290 7.61 4.28 19.96
C ASP A 290 8.42 4.69 18.70
N ASP A 291 8.77 5.98 18.61
CA ASP A 291 9.58 6.52 17.51
C ASP A 291 11.02 5.95 17.46
N GLY A 292 11.53 5.48 18.59
CA GLY A 292 12.91 5.01 18.77
C GLY A 292 13.11 3.54 18.41
N GLY A 293 14.22 2.92 18.82
CA GLY A 293 14.41 1.45 18.71
C GLY A 293 14.69 0.91 17.30
N GLN A 294 14.67 1.76 16.27
CA GLN A 294 14.84 1.35 14.88
C GLN A 294 16.25 1.65 14.36
N TYR A 295 16.97 0.65 13.89
CA TYR A 295 18.35 0.79 13.44
C TYR A 295 18.74 -0.30 12.45
N GLY A 296 19.80 -0.05 11.69
CA GLY A 296 20.34 -1.02 10.74
C GLY A 296 21.84 -0.89 10.58
N LEU A 297 22.45 -2.00 10.15
CA LEU A 297 23.84 -2.10 9.74
C LEU A 297 23.90 -2.85 8.41
N ALA A 298 24.69 -2.35 7.48
CA ALA A 298 25.00 -3.01 6.23
C ALA A 298 26.50 -2.96 5.94
N ALA A 299 27.01 -3.98 5.25
CA ALA A 299 28.35 -3.99 4.70
C ALA A 299 28.28 -4.37 3.22
N ARG A 300 28.98 -3.61 2.38
CA ARG A 300 29.09 -3.88 0.94
C ARG A 300 30.55 -4.14 0.59
N TYR A 301 30.80 -5.27 -0.05
CA TYR A 301 32.13 -5.69 -0.47
C TYR A 301 32.20 -5.84 -1.98
N TYR A 302 33.11 -5.09 -2.60
CA TYR A 302 33.37 -5.13 -4.04
C TYR A 302 34.49 -6.13 -4.35
N ALA A 303 34.15 -7.20 -5.06
CA ALA A 303 35.05 -8.30 -5.38
C ALA A 303 35.48 -8.28 -6.85
N GLU A 304 36.51 -7.50 -7.18
CA GLU A 304 37.12 -7.44 -8.53
C GLU A 304 37.46 -8.83 -9.09
N ALA A 305 38.04 -9.70 -8.24
CA ALA A 305 38.44 -11.05 -8.64
C ALA A 305 37.27 -11.97 -9.01
N LEU A 306 36.04 -11.60 -8.67
CA LEU A 306 34.81 -12.33 -8.99
C LEU A 306 34.01 -11.61 -10.06
N ASN A 307 34.69 -11.09 -11.09
CA ASN A 307 34.05 -10.39 -12.21
C ASN A 307 33.28 -9.17 -11.70
N ASP A 308 33.98 -8.33 -10.92
CA ASP A 308 33.46 -7.05 -10.42
C ASP A 308 32.13 -7.19 -9.66
N THR A 309 31.98 -8.29 -8.92
CA THR A 309 30.75 -8.58 -8.17
C THR A 309 30.73 -7.81 -6.86
N GLU A 310 29.64 -7.08 -6.61
CA GLU A 310 29.34 -6.52 -5.29
C GLU A 310 28.56 -7.53 -4.45
N PHE A 311 28.93 -7.70 -3.20
CA PHE A 311 28.18 -8.47 -2.20
C PHE A 311 27.69 -7.56 -1.10
N GLY A 312 26.42 -7.72 -0.69
CA GLY A 312 25.83 -7.03 0.45
C GLY A 312 25.50 -7.99 1.58
N ILE A 313 25.71 -7.55 2.82
CA ILE A 313 25.17 -8.19 4.03
C ILE A 313 24.45 -7.12 4.84
N TYR A 314 23.26 -7.44 5.33
CA TYR A 314 22.38 -6.50 5.99
C TYR A 314 21.78 -7.08 7.27
N TYR A 315 21.60 -6.19 8.25
CA TYR A 315 20.79 -6.43 9.43
C TYR A 315 20.02 -5.16 9.76
N MET A 316 18.73 -5.29 10.10
CA MET A 316 17.96 -4.17 10.67
C MET A 316 16.94 -4.65 11.70
N ASN A 317 16.68 -3.80 12.67
CA ASN A 317 15.56 -3.87 13.61
C ASN A 317 14.65 -2.68 13.32
N ILE A 318 13.41 -2.92 12.92
CA ILE A 318 12.44 -1.88 12.58
C ILE A 318 11.07 -2.22 13.16
N HIS A 319 10.21 -1.23 13.34
CA HIS A 319 8.82 -1.49 13.73
C HIS A 319 7.97 -1.73 12.48
N SER A 320 6.86 -2.46 12.63
CA SER A 320 5.93 -2.67 11.53
C SER A 320 5.46 -1.31 11.00
N ARG A 321 5.37 -1.21 9.68
CA ARG A 321 4.73 -0.07 8.99
C ARG A 321 3.38 -0.49 8.41
N LEU A 322 3.00 -1.74 8.59
CA LEU A 322 1.82 -2.36 8.01
C LEU A 322 0.76 -2.55 9.09
N PRO A 323 -0.51 -2.20 8.80
CA PRO A 323 -1.57 -2.24 9.79
C PRO A 323 -2.04 -3.67 10.04
N LEU A 324 -1.91 -4.15 11.28
CA LEU A 324 -2.49 -5.42 11.72
C LEU A 324 -3.74 -5.14 12.56
N ILE A 325 -4.75 -5.98 12.44
CA ILE A 325 -6.05 -5.81 13.08
C ILE A 325 -6.10 -6.73 14.30
N ASN A 326 -6.38 -6.15 15.45
CA ASN A 326 -6.86 -6.88 16.62
C ASN A 326 -8.35 -6.63 16.81
N THR A 327 -9.00 -7.46 17.63
CA THR A 327 -10.37 -7.21 18.04
C THR A 327 -10.44 -6.95 19.53
N VAL A 328 -11.46 -6.22 19.97
CA VAL A 328 -11.74 -6.00 21.39
C VAL A 328 -12.97 -6.79 21.73
N ARG A 329 -12.85 -7.70 22.70
CA ARG A 329 -13.98 -8.51 23.17
C ARG A 329 -15.08 -7.59 23.70
N THR A 330 -16.34 -8.00 23.51
CA THR A 330 -17.49 -7.30 24.08
C THR A 330 -17.26 -7.01 25.57
N ASN A 331 -17.76 -5.88 26.05
CA ASN A 331 -17.85 -5.56 27.48
C ASN A 331 -19.29 -5.63 27.99
N ILE A 332 -20.22 -6.14 27.16
CA ILE A 332 -21.61 -6.34 27.56
C ILE A 332 -21.62 -7.37 28.69
N PRO A 333 -22.06 -7.00 29.90
CA PRO A 333 -21.99 -7.88 31.04
C PRO A 333 -23.01 -9.02 30.90
N PRO A 334 -22.76 -10.17 31.55
CA PRO A 334 -23.76 -11.22 31.71
C PRO A 334 -25.06 -10.73 32.38
N THR A 335 -25.04 -9.54 33.01
CA THR A 335 -26.20 -8.88 33.62
C THR A 335 -27.16 -8.23 32.62
N TYR A 336 -26.87 -8.26 31.30
CA TYR A 336 -27.87 -7.94 30.26
C TYR A 336 -29.17 -8.71 30.51
N ALA A 337 -29.04 -10.02 30.72
CA ALA A 337 -30.11 -10.93 31.11
C ALA A 337 -30.86 -10.50 32.38
N GLU A 338 -30.17 -9.94 33.39
CA GLU A 338 -30.80 -9.44 34.61
C GLU A 338 -31.64 -8.18 34.39
N ILE A 339 -31.29 -7.35 33.41
CA ILE A 339 -31.97 -6.09 33.08
C ILE A 339 -33.11 -6.30 32.07
N THR A 340 -32.95 -7.20 31.09
CA THR A 340 -33.96 -7.49 30.06
C THR A 340 -34.90 -8.64 30.44
N GLY A 341 -34.54 -9.44 31.44
CA GLY A 341 -35.28 -10.64 31.84
C GLY A 341 -34.99 -11.86 30.97
N ASP A 342 -33.92 -11.82 30.17
CA ASP A 342 -33.45 -12.94 29.34
C ASP A 342 -32.60 -13.93 30.15
N ASP A 343 -32.24 -15.08 29.57
CA ASP A 343 -31.30 -16.04 30.17
C ASP A 343 -29.86 -15.50 30.04
N ILE A 344 -29.04 -15.59 31.11
CA ILE A 344 -27.61 -15.21 31.10
C ILE A 344 -26.87 -15.93 29.96
N ALA A 345 -27.25 -17.18 29.68
CA ALA A 345 -26.69 -17.98 28.59
C ALA A 345 -27.02 -17.44 27.17
N ASN A 346 -27.92 -16.46 27.05
CA ASN A 346 -28.35 -15.82 25.80
C ASN A 346 -28.04 -14.31 25.75
N SER A 347 -27.16 -13.81 26.62
CA SER A 347 -26.74 -12.40 26.57
C SER A 347 -26.13 -12.10 25.19
N PRO A 348 -26.61 -11.08 24.47
CA PRO A 348 -26.12 -10.77 23.14
C PRO A 348 -24.68 -10.27 23.20
N VAL A 349 -23.82 -10.81 22.34
CA VAL A 349 -22.43 -10.35 22.19
C VAL A 349 -22.38 -8.96 21.56
N PHE A 350 -23.39 -8.60 20.76
CA PHE A 350 -23.52 -7.32 20.08
C PHE A 350 -24.97 -6.80 20.17
N VAL A 351 -25.14 -5.53 20.54
CA VAL A 351 -26.43 -4.83 20.64
C VAL A 351 -26.42 -3.61 19.72
N PRO A 352 -27.18 -3.60 18.61
CA PRO A 352 -27.29 -2.43 17.75
C PRO A 352 -27.90 -1.25 18.52
N LYS A 353 -27.35 -0.05 18.33
CA LYS A 353 -27.80 1.17 19.05
C LYS A 353 -29.30 1.45 18.91
N ALA A 354 -29.87 1.19 17.73
CA ALA A 354 -31.32 1.38 17.50
C ALA A 354 -32.20 0.37 18.24
N LEU A 355 -31.63 -0.77 18.68
CA LEU A 355 -32.32 -1.83 19.41
C LEU A 355 -31.93 -1.87 20.90
N ASP A 356 -31.10 -0.94 21.36
CA ASP A 356 -30.63 -0.92 22.74
C ASP A 356 -31.74 -0.42 23.69
N PRO A 357 -32.26 -1.27 24.61
CA PRO A 357 -33.33 -0.90 25.53
C PRO A 357 -32.92 0.17 26.56
N THR A 358 -31.62 0.42 26.72
CA THR A 358 -31.06 1.42 27.64
C THR A 358 -30.81 2.78 26.98
N GLY A 359 -31.09 2.90 25.67
CA GLY A 359 -30.83 4.12 24.91
C GLY A 359 -29.34 4.32 24.54
N GLY A 360 -28.52 3.26 24.62
CA GLY A 360 -27.15 3.25 24.10
C GLY A 360 -26.07 2.77 25.09
N ALA A 361 -26.43 2.43 26.33
CA ALA A 361 -25.45 2.01 27.33
C ALA A 361 -24.87 0.62 27.05
N PHE A 362 -25.64 -0.29 26.45
CA PHE A 362 -25.13 -1.60 26.01
C PHE A 362 -24.40 -1.49 24.67
N SER A 363 -24.90 -0.71 23.72
CA SER A 363 -24.20 -0.54 22.43
C SER A 363 -22.81 0.09 22.58
N ALA A 364 -22.61 0.93 23.61
CA ALA A 364 -21.29 1.49 23.94
C ALA A 364 -20.29 0.44 24.46
N GLN A 365 -20.76 -0.75 24.82
CA GLN A 365 -19.98 -1.88 25.29
C GLN A 365 -19.83 -2.98 24.23
N ASN A 366 -20.32 -2.74 23.00
CA ASN A 366 -20.13 -3.65 21.89
C ASN A 366 -18.64 -3.95 21.65
N PRO A 367 -18.33 -5.11 21.08
CA PRO A 367 -16.99 -5.40 20.59
C PRO A 367 -16.54 -4.34 19.58
N GLY A 368 -15.23 -4.15 19.51
CA GLY A 368 -14.58 -3.23 18.58
C GLY A 368 -13.37 -3.87 17.94
N TYR A 369 -12.54 -3.05 17.31
CA TYR A 369 -11.25 -3.45 16.77
C TYR A 369 -10.28 -2.28 16.88
N ASP A 370 -8.99 -2.56 16.79
CA ASP A 370 -7.93 -1.57 16.71
C ASP A 370 -6.94 -1.99 15.63
N ILE A 371 -6.04 -1.07 15.30
CA ILE A 371 -4.93 -1.33 14.39
C ILE A 371 -3.63 -1.23 15.16
N GLU A 372 -2.87 -2.32 15.16
CA GLU A 372 -1.58 -2.44 15.82
C GLU A 372 -0.44 -2.44 14.80
N PHE A 373 0.68 -1.85 15.20
CA PHE A 373 1.94 -1.85 14.47
C PHE A 373 3.06 -2.41 15.38
N PRO A 374 3.29 -3.74 15.37
CA PRO A 374 4.22 -4.39 16.30
C PRO A 374 5.66 -3.88 16.20
N GLU A 375 6.34 -3.87 17.34
CA GLU A 375 7.73 -3.42 17.47
C GLU A 375 8.76 -4.52 17.14
N ASP A 376 10.02 -4.11 17.02
CA ASP A 376 11.20 -4.99 16.97
C ASP A 376 11.22 -6.14 15.94
N LEU A 377 10.77 -5.85 14.71
CA LEU A 377 10.89 -6.77 13.58
C LEU A 377 12.34 -6.80 13.08
N LYS A 378 12.91 -8.01 13.06
CA LYS A 378 14.30 -8.24 12.65
C LYS A 378 14.35 -8.70 11.21
N PHE A 379 15.30 -8.14 10.46
CA PHE A 379 15.55 -8.50 9.07
C PHE A 379 17.03 -8.81 8.91
N TYR A 380 17.31 -9.93 8.25
CA TYR A 380 18.64 -10.35 7.85
C TYR A 380 18.67 -10.48 6.34
N GLY A 381 19.71 -9.96 5.69
CA GLY A 381 19.80 -9.98 4.24
C GLY A 381 21.20 -10.29 3.74
N VAL A 382 21.25 -10.96 2.60
CA VAL A 382 22.45 -11.04 1.77
C VAL A 382 22.09 -10.75 0.32
N SER A 383 22.99 -10.11 -0.41
CA SER A 383 22.78 -9.81 -1.82
C SER A 383 24.06 -9.95 -2.63
N PHE A 384 23.88 -10.02 -3.94
CA PHE A 384 24.97 -9.84 -4.90
C PHE A 384 24.48 -9.04 -6.11
N ALA A 385 25.40 -8.34 -6.77
CA ALA A 385 25.20 -7.70 -8.06
C ALA A 385 26.44 -7.93 -8.94
N THR A 386 26.24 -8.41 -10.16
CA THR A 386 27.32 -8.81 -11.09
C THR A 386 26.91 -8.64 -12.55
N ASN A 387 27.84 -8.77 -13.48
CA ASN A 387 27.54 -8.76 -14.93
C ASN A 387 27.89 -10.11 -15.57
N VAL A 388 26.89 -10.86 -16.03
CA VAL A 388 27.11 -12.16 -16.67
C VAL A 388 26.73 -12.09 -18.14
N GLY A 389 27.75 -12.13 -19.02
CA GLY A 389 27.51 -12.17 -20.47
C GLY A 389 26.78 -10.92 -21.01
N GLY A 390 27.00 -9.76 -20.39
CA GLY A 390 26.35 -8.50 -20.75
C GLY A 390 25.05 -8.22 -19.99
N VAL A 391 24.50 -9.23 -19.29
CA VAL A 391 23.31 -9.08 -18.45
C VAL A 391 23.75 -8.62 -17.07
N ALA A 392 23.23 -7.48 -16.61
CA ALA A 392 23.36 -7.07 -15.22
C ALA A 392 22.42 -7.95 -14.39
N LEU A 393 22.98 -8.69 -13.44
CA LEU A 393 22.28 -9.67 -12.65
C LEU A 393 22.47 -9.35 -11.17
N SER A 394 21.37 -9.17 -10.46
CA SER A 394 21.38 -8.98 -9.01
C SER A 394 20.45 -9.98 -8.34
N GLY A 395 20.81 -10.40 -7.12
CA GLY A 395 20.00 -11.32 -6.33
C GLY A 395 20.05 -10.97 -4.85
N GLU A 396 18.97 -11.29 -4.15
CA GLU A 396 18.82 -11.04 -2.72
C GLU A 396 18.12 -12.22 -2.05
N ALA A 397 18.59 -12.57 -0.85
CA ALA A 397 17.89 -13.42 0.09
C ALA A 397 17.70 -12.64 1.39
N SER A 398 16.46 -12.56 1.87
CA SER A 398 16.14 -11.97 3.16
C SER A 398 15.41 -12.98 4.05
N TYR A 399 15.71 -12.95 5.34
CA TYR A 399 15.09 -13.76 6.38
C TYR A 399 14.58 -12.85 7.49
N LYS A 400 13.33 -13.07 7.87
CA LYS A 400 12.56 -12.25 8.80
C LYS A 400 11.91 -13.19 9.82
N PRO A 401 12.60 -13.48 10.93
CA PRO A 401 11.98 -14.25 12.00
C PRO A 401 10.84 -13.45 12.62
N ASP A 402 9.89 -14.16 13.22
CA ASP A 402 8.79 -13.56 13.99
C ASP A 402 7.97 -12.52 13.19
N THR A 403 7.76 -12.75 11.89
CA THR A 403 7.00 -11.83 11.02
C THR A 403 5.51 -11.93 11.36
N PRO A 404 4.84 -10.81 11.72
CA PRO A 404 3.42 -10.83 12.01
C PRO A 404 2.59 -11.04 10.73
N ILE A 405 1.68 -12.01 10.77
CA ILE A 405 0.77 -12.36 9.68
C ILE A 405 -0.67 -12.30 10.20
N GLN A 406 -1.49 -11.52 9.48
CA GLN A 406 -2.89 -11.27 9.81
C GLN A 406 -3.74 -12.54 9.74
N ILE A 407 -4.47 -12.89 10.82
CA ILE A 407 -5.52 -13.91 10.73
C ILE A 407 -6.67 -13.33 9.89
N SER A 408 -7.35 -14.18 9.13
CA SER A 408 -8.36 -13.78 8.17
C SER A 408 -9.45 -12.91 8.80
N GLY A 409 -9.66 -11.71 8.25
CA GLY A 409 -10.60 -10.72 8.78
C GLY A 409 -12.01 -11.26 9.05
N PRO A 410 -12.63 -12.08 8.17
CA PRO A 410 -13.89 -12.75 8.45
C PRO A 410 -13.88 -13.67 9.69
N GLU A 411 -12.76 -14.33 10.00
CA GLU A 411 -12.63 -15.15 11.21
C GLU A 411 -12.59 -14.29 12.47
N LEU A 412 -11.81 -13.19 12.46
CA LEU A 412 -11.80 -12.18 13.53
C LEU A 412 -13.20 -11.63 13.79
N LEU A 413 -13.85 -11.16 12.71
CA LEU A 413 -15.13 -10.49 12.76
C LEU A 413 -16.22 -11.41 13.31
N ASN A 414 -16.38 -12.60 12.73
CA ASN A 414 -17.43 -13.53 13.16
C ASN A 414 -17.16 -14.12 14.55
N GLY A 415 -15.91 -14.45 14.87
CA GLY A 415 -15.54 -14.96 16.19
C GLY A 415 -15.82 -13.96 17.30
N THR A 416 -15.47 -12.69 17.08
CA THR A 416 -15.63 -11.62 18.08
C THR A 416 -17.09 -11.18 18.22
N LEU A 417 -17.86 -11.10 17.13
CA LEU A 417 -19.25 -10.63 17.16
C LEU A 417 -20.25 -11.68 17.65
N SER A 418 -19.88 -12.96 17.68
CA SER A 418 -20.80 -14.05 18.04
C SER A 418 -20.35 -14.92 19.20
N GLU A 419 -19.04 -15.01 19.47
CA GLU A 419 -18.43 -15.99 20.37
C GLU A 419 -18.92 -17.43 20.10
N ALA A 420 -19.30 -17.75 18.85
CA ALA A 420 -19.83 -19.05 18.50
C ALA A 420 -18.73 -20.13 18.57
N PRO A 421 -18.91 -21.22 19.33
CA PRO A 421 -17.82 -22.14 19.68
C PRO A 421 -17.28 -22.98 18.52
N PHE A 422 -17.96 -22.97 17.37
CA PHE A 422 -17.54 -23.68 16.16
C PHE A 422 -16.65 -22.84 15.23
N LEU A 423 -16.45 -21.55 15.50
CA LEU A 423 -15.57 -20.68 14.72
C LEU A 423 -14.13 -20.79 15.24
N ARG A 424 -13.15 -20.79 14.32
CA ARG A 424 -11.72 -20.99 14.63
C ARG A 424 -11.12 -19.94 15.58
N PHE A 425 -11.59 -18.70 15.48
CA PHE A 425 -11.08 -17.58 16.28
C PHE A 425 -11.72 -17.46 17.68
N THR A 426 -12.93 -18.02 17.89
CA THR A 426 -13.67 -17.90 19.16
C THR A 426 -12.90 -18.37 20.40
N PRO A 427 -12.10 -19.45 20.37
CA PRO A 427 -11.27 -19.85 21.52
C PRO A 427 -10.33 -18.74 21.99
N ARG A 428 -9.79 -17.90 21.09
CA ARG A 428 -8.94 -16.76 21.46
C ARG A 428 -9.75 -15.66 22.13
N VAL A 429 -10.92 -15.34 21.57
CA VAL A 429 -11.83 -14.33 22.12
C VAL A 429 -12.27 -14.70 23.54
N THR A 430 -12.66 -15.96 23.77
CA THR A 430 -13.17 -16.41 25.07
C THR A 430 -12.09 -16.67 26.11
N ALA A 431 -10.81 -16.70 25.72
CA ALA A 431 -9.67 -16.85 26.63
C ALA A 431 -9.30 -15.54 27.36
N VAL A 432 -9.67 -14.38 26.81
CA VAL A 432 -9.44 -13.07 27.43
C VAL A 432 -10.66 -12.57 28.20
N GLY A 433 -10.49 -11.57 29.06
CA GLY A 433 -11.57 -10.91 29.79
C GLY A 433 -12.50 -10.08 28.90
N TYR A 434 -13.68 -9.74 29.43
CA TYR A 434 -14.59 -8.79 28.78
C TYR A 434 -13.92 -7.42 28.64
N GLY A 435 -14.03 -6.81 27.45
CA GLY A 435 -13.39 -5.54 27.11
C GLY A 435 -11.88 -5.61 26.90
N GLU A 436 -11.26 -6.80 26.99
CA GLU A 436 -9.84 -6.98 26.67
C GLU A 436 -9.62 -7.18 25.17
N GLU A 437 -8.43 -6.82 24.72
CA GLU A 437 -7.97 -7.02 23.35
C GLU A 437 -7.68 -8.50 23.07
N VAL A 438 -7.97 -8.92 21.84
CA VAL A 438 -7.75 -10.26 21.30
C VAL A 438 -6.80 -10.11 20.12
N LYS A 439 -5.56 -10.62 20.29
CA LYS A 439 -4.53 -10.61 19.24
C LYS A 439 -5.03 -11.29 17.96
N GLY A 440 -5.09 -10.54 16.86
CA GLY A 440 -5.64 -10.94 15.57
C GLY A 440 -4.62 -11.41 14.55
N TRP A 441 -3.39 -11.67 14.97
CA TRP A 441 -2.27 -12.07 14.11
C TRP A 441 -1.33 -13.04 14.83
N ASP A 442 -0.55 -13.81 14.07
CA ASP A 442 0.49 -14.70 14.60
C ASP A 442 1.82 -14.46 13.90
N GLU A 443 2.89 -14.94 14.51
CA GLU A 443 4.26 -14.74 14.05
C GLU A 443 4.78 -15.98 13.32
N PHE A 444 5.39 -15.76 12.16
CA PHE A 444 5.98 -16.82 11.35
C PHE A 444 7.35 -16.40 10.82
N ASP A 445 8.19 -17.39 10.55
CA ASP A 445 9.48 -17.18 9.93
C ASP A 445 9.32 -17.04 8.42
N VAL A 446 9.71 -15.88 7.87
CA VAL A 446 9.55 -15.57 6.45
C VAL A 446 10.90 -15.45 5.77
N THR A 447 11.12 -16.25 4.73
CA THR A 447 12.27 -16.14 3.83
C THR A 447 11.83 -15.65 2.45
N GLN A 448 12.44 -14.59 1.94
CA GLN A 448 12.19 -14.09 0.59
C GLN A 448 13.46 -14.16 -0.25
N LEU A 449 13.36 -14.80 -1.42
CA LEU A 449 14.41 -14.94 -2.41
C LEU A 449 13.99 -14.20 -3.69
N GLN A 450 14.90 -13.43 -4.27
CA GLN A 450 14.62 -12.71 -5.51
C GLN A 450 15.86 -12.53 -6.37
N MET A 451 15.64 -12.45 -7.68
CA MET A 451 16.69 -12.26 -8.67
C MET A 451 16.18 -11.40 -9.82
N THR A 452 16.90 -10.33 -10.10
CA THR A 452 16.65 -9.39 -11.20
C THR A 452 17.73 -9.54 -12.27
N ALA A 453 17.29 -9.55 -13.53
CA ALA A 453 18.13 -9.47 -14.71
C ALA A 453 17.76 -8.25 -15.56
N ILE A 454 18.76 -7.46 -15.93
CA ILE A 454 18.62 -6.29 -16.81
C ILE A 454 19.51 -6.50 -18.03
N GLN A 455 18.91 -6.38 -19.22
CA GLN A 455 19.60 -6.47 -20.49
C GLN A 455 19.28 -5.30 -21.39
N PHE A 456 20.32 -4.74 -21.99
CA PHE A 456 20.22 -3.67 -22.97
C PHE A 456 20.44 -4.21 -24.39
N PHE A 457 19.55 -3.83 -25.30
CA PHE A 457 19.67 -4.12 -26.72
C PHE A 457 19.70 -2.79 -27.47
N GLU A 458 20.87 -2.44 -28.00
CA GLU A 458 21.05 -1.21 -28.77
C GLU A 458 20.58 -1.39 -30.21
N ASN A 459 20.01 -0.34 -30.80
CA ASN A 459 19.62 -0.25 -32.21
C ASN A 459 18.74 -1.42 -32.71
N THR A 460 17.74 -1.83 -31.90
CA THR A 460 16.84 -2.94 -32.23
C THR A 460 15.41 -2.47 -32.40
N MET A 461 14.63 -3.14 -33.26
CA MET A 461 13.20 -2.82 -33.49
C MET A 461 12.94 -1.34 -33.87
N GLY A 462 13.93 -0.68 -34.47
CA GLY A 462 13.90 0.76 -34.79
C GLY A 462 14.09 1.70 -33.60
N ALA A 463 14.16 1.17 -32.38
CA ALA A 463 14.49 1.94 -31.18
C ALA A 463 16.00 2.15 -31.10
N SER A 464 16.43 3.29 -30.54
CA SER A 464 17.84 3.51 -30.21
C SER A 464 18.28 2.53 -29.12
N ARG A 465 17.40 2.24 -28.16
CA ARG A 465 17.60 1.25 -27.11
C ARG A 465 16.30 0.53 -26.75
N PHE A 466 16.40 -0.77 -26.52
CA PHE A 466 15.39 -1.57 -25.82
C PHE A 466 16.00 -2.11 -24.52
N THR A 467 15.37 -1.81 -23.39
CA THR A 467 15.75 -2.33 -22.08
C THR A 467 14.74 -3.39 -21.66
N LEU A 468 15.23 -4.59 -21.37
CA LEU A 468 14.43 -5.66 -20.75
C LEU A 468 14.87 -5.83 -19.30
N ILE A 469 13.92 -5.69 -18.38
CA ILE A 469 14.08 -5.97 -16.96
C ILE A 469 13.18 -7.15 -16.64
N ALA A 470 13.71 -8.18 -16.00
CA ALA A 470 12.94 -9.32 -15.53
C ALA A 470 13.34 -9.65 -14.10
N GLU A 471 12.35 -9.90 -13.25
CA GLU A 471 12.57 -10.28 -11.86
C GLU A 471 11.71 -11.49 -11.51
N VAL A 472 12.28 -12.45 -10.81
CA VAL A 472 11.58 -13.58 -10.20
C VAL A 472 11.73 -13.49 -8.69
N GLY A 473 10.66 -13.78 -7.96
CA GLY A 473 10.68 -13.79 -6.51
C GLY A 473 9.88 -14.96 -5.94
N MET A 474 10.29 -15.41 -4.77
CA MET A 474 9.67 -16.49 -4.01
C MET A 474 9.71 -16.13 -2.53
N ILE A 475 8.59 -16.35 -1.85
CA ILE A 475 8.42 -16.14 -0.41
C ILE A 475 8.07 -17.49 0.20
N LEU A 476 8.76 -17.85 1.27
CA LEU A 476 8.55 -19.03 2.09
C LEU A 476 8.07 -18.57 3.46
N THR A 477 6.99 -19.17 3.95
CA THR A 477 6.36 -18.86 5.24
C THR A 477 6.36 -20.14 6.07
N ASP A 478 7.33 -20.30 6.96
CA ASP A 478 7.53 -21.55 7.70
C ASP A 478 6.44 -21.76 8.77
N GLY A 479 5.84 -22.95 8.81
CA GLY A 479 4.88 -23.37 9.85
C GLY A 479 3.45 -22.86 9.69
N VAL A 480 3.12 -22.11 8.65
CA VAL A 480 1.76 -21.57 8.45
C VAL A 480 0.72 -22.66 8.17
N GLU A 481 1.13 -23.74 7.50
CA GLU A 481 0.31 -24.90 7.17
C GLU A 481 -0.05 -25.77 8.37
N ASP A 482 0.72 -25.68 9.46
CA ASP A 482 0.48 -26.40 10.71
C ASP A 482 -0.48 -25.66 11.65
N SER A 483 -0.84 -24.42 11.33
CA SER A 483 -1.74 -23.59 12.14
C SER A 483 -3.20 -24.05 12.06
N ASP A 484 -3.94 -23.78 13.14
CA ASP A 484 -5.38 -24.00 13.22
C ASP A 484 -6.22 -22.81 12.72
N GLN A 485 -5.58 -21.68 12.42
CA GLN A 485 -6.20 -20.46 11.89
C GLN A 485 -5.96 -20.34 10.38
N HIS A 486 -6.80 -19.56 9.70
CA HIS A 486 -6.50 -19.12 8.35
C HIS A 486 -5.94 -17.69 8.34
N TYR A 487 -4.98 -17.43 7.46
CA TYR A 487 -4.30 -16.13 7.39
C TYR A 487 -4.55 -15.40 6.08
N GLY A 488 -4.62 -14.07 6.17
CA GLY A 488 -4.88 -13.16 5.06
C GLY A 488 -6.27 -13.37 4.45
N ARG A 489 -6.34 -13.22 3.13
CA ARG A 489 -7.54 -13.28 2.30
C ARG A 489 -8.50 -12.11 2.52
N ASN A 490 -8.81 -11.41 1.43
CA ASN A 490 -9.72 -10.28 1.49
C ASN A 490 -11.11 -10.69 2.01
N SER A 491 -11.69 -9.88 2.90
CA SER A 491 -12.92 -10.20 3.60
C SER A 491 -14.15 -10.28 2.68
N VAL A 492 -14.10 -9.76 1.45
CA VAL A 492 -15.20 -9.90 0.48
C VAL A 492 -15.54 -11.36 0.18
N PHE A 493 -14.58 -12.27 0.35
CA PHE A 493 -14.80 -13.72 0.16
C PHE A 493 -15.37 -14.42 1.40
N GLY A 494 -15.39 -13.74 2.56
CA GLY A 494 -15.97 -14.22 3.80
C GLY A 494 -15.24 -15.42 4.41
N LEU A 495 -15.95 -16.22 5.19
CA LEU A 495 -15.36 -17.39 5.85
C LEU A 495 -14.96 -18.46 4.82
N GLY A 496 -13.74 -18.99 4.98
CA GLY A 496 -13.29 -20.18 4.29
C GLY A 496 -13.91 -21.46 4.85
N ASP A 497 -13.40 -22.61 4.40
CA ASP A 497 -13.91 -23.90 4.86
C ASP A 497 -13.61 -24.15 6.35
N PHE A 498 -14.63 -24.51 7.12
CA PHE A 498 -14.48 -24.89 8.53
C PHE A 498 -15.51 -25.94 8.92
N GLY A 499 -15.13 -26.78 9.89
CA GLY A 499 -15.95 -27.89 10.39
C GLY A 499 -15.81 -29.19 9.59
N GLY A 500 -16.22 -30.32 10.19
CA GLY A 500 -16.29 -31.64 9.53
C GLY A 500 -17.73 -32.08 9.18
N ASP A 501 -17.97 -33.38 8.96
CA ASP A 501 -19.25 -34.05 8.58
C ASP A 501 -20.48 -33.81 9.52
N SER A 502 -20.40 -32.82 10.41
CA SER A 502 -21.45 -32.40 11.36
C SER A 502 -22.42 -31.36 10.76
N ALA A 503 -23.53 -31.11 11.45
CA ALA A 503 -24.52 -30.09 11.06
C ALA A 503 -23.98 -28.63 11.08
N PHE A 504 -22.90 -28.38 11.82
CA PHE A 504 -22.28 -27.05 11.99
C PHE A 504 -20.98 -26.94 11.16
N ASN A 505 -21.11 -27.12 9.84
CA ASN A 505 -20.01 -26.88 8.91
C ASN A 505 -20.32 -25.65 8.04
N CYS A 506 -19.29 -25.13 7.37
CA CYS A 506 -19.41 -23.93 6.55
C CYS A 506 -20.56 -24.04 5.53
N THR A 507 -20.65 -25.13 4.76
CA THR A 507 -21.65 -25.26 3.69
C THR A 507 -23.09 -25.23 4.23
N ASN A 508 -23.34 -25.93 5.34
CA ASN A 508 -24.68 -25.98 5.96
C ASN A 508 -25.07 -24.62 6.56
N LEU A 509 -24.14 -23.95 7.25
CA LEU A 509 -24.42 -22.65 7.90
C LEU A 509 -24.60 -21.53 6.88
N ILE A 510 -23.84 -21.54 5.78
CA ILE A 510 -24.06 -20.62 4.66
C ILE A 510 -25.38 -20.92 3.94
N GLY A 511 -25.68 -22.19 3.70
CA GLY A 511 -26.96 -22.60 3.09
C GLY A 511 -28.18 -22.24 3.93
N ALA A 512 -28.03 -22.19 5.25
CA ALA A 512 -29.05 -21.73 6.19
C ALA A 512 -29.10 -20.20 6.34
N GLY A 513 -28.19 -19.45 5.72
CA GLY A 513 -28.11 -17.99 5.83
C GLY A 513 -27.62 -17.50 7.19
N VAL A 514 -26.96 -18.35 7.97
CA VAL A 514 -26.41 -18.00 9.30
C VAL A 514 -25.06 -17.29 9.15
N LEU A 515 -24.27 -17.67 8.15
CA LEU A 515 -22.95 -17.12 7.87
C LEU A 515 -22.80 -16.75 6.40
N SER A 516 -21.76 -15.99 6.09
CA SER A 516 -21.36 -15.64 4.72
C SER A 516 -19.90 -16.02 4.48
N GLY A 517 -19.64 -16.54 3.29
CA GLY A 517 -18.36 -17.11 2.88
C GLY A 517 -18.53 -17.91 1.60
N ASP A 518 -17.47 -18.56 1.15
CA ASP A 518 -17.51 -19.47 -0.01
C ASP A 518 -17.09 -20.91 0.33
N CYS A 519 -16.75 -21.17 1.60
CA CYS A 519 -16.30 -22.48 2.08
C CYS A 519 -15.14 -23.08 1.27
N ARG A 520 -14.28 -22.22 0.73
CA ARG A 520 -13.08 -22.65 0.02
C ARG A 520 -11.89 -22.74 0.98
N THR A 521 -10.96 -23.62 0.64
CA THR A 521 -9.70 -23.85 1.36
C THR A 521 -8.51 -23.08 0.75
N ASP A 522 -8.67 -22.48 -0.42
CA ASP A 522 -7.68 -21.60 -1.08
C ASP A 522 -7.95 -20.12 -0.79
N GLY A 523 -7.01 -19.24 -1.17
CA GLY A 523 -7.12 -17.80 -0.91
C GLY A 523 -6.36 -17.31 0.32
N PHE A 524 -5.87 -18.23 1.15
CA PHE A 524 -5.14 -17.95 2.39
C PHE A 524 -3.64 -18.10 2.20
N VAL A 525 -2.85 -17.48 3.10
CA VAL A 525 -1.39 -17.56 3.08
C VAL A 525 -0.91 -19.01 3.02
N THR A 526 0.06 -19.27 2.15
CA THR A 526 0.65 -20.59 1.92
C THR A 526 2.10 -20.66 2.39
N ASP A 527 2.59 -21.89 2.59
CA ASP A 527 3.98 -22.24 2.93
C ASP A 527 4.99 -21.66 1.91
N SER A 528 4.59 -21.58 0.65
CA SER A 528 5.37 -21.03 -0.44
C SER A 528 4.49 -20.23 -1.40
N ALA A 529 4.99 -19.11 -1.89
CA ALA A 529 4.36 -18.29 -2.91
C ALA A 529 5.41 -17.70 -3.84
N TRP A 530 5.17 -17.70 -5.15
CA TRP A 530 6.15 -17.18 -6.12
C TRP A 530 5.52 -16.57 -7.36
N GLY A 531 6.28 -15.71 -8.01
CA GLY A 531 5.87 -15.04 -9.23
C GLY A 531 7.02 -14.34 -9.92
N TYR A 532 6.70 -13.70 -11.04
CA TYR A 532 7.66 -12.93 -11.80
C TYR A 532 7.08 -11.63 -12.34
N ARG A 533 7.96 -10.68 -12.61
CA ARG A 533 7.69 -9.35 -13.17
C ARG A 533 8.61 -9.12 -14.35
N MET A 534 8.10 -8.50 -15.40
CA MET A 534 8.88 -8.13 -16.58
C MET A 534 8.51 -6.73 -17.02
N ARG A 535 9.50 -5.95 -17.46
CA ARG A 535 9.30 -4.64 -18.06
C ARG A 535 10.19 -4.49 -19.29
N GLY A 536 9.56 -4.21 -20.43
CA GLY A 536 10.22 -3.83 -21.66
C GLY A 536 10.06 -2.32 -21.88
N VAL A 537 11.16 -1.61 -22.09
CA VAL A 537 11.17 -0.16 -22.36
C VAL A 537 11.87 0.09 -23.68
N TRP A 538 11.16 0.68 -24.64
CA TRP A 538 11.73 1.11 -25.92
C TRP A 538 12.00 2.60 -25.90
N GLN A 539 13.11 3.03 -26.47
CA GLN A 539 13.45 4.44 -26.62
C GLN A 539 13.57 4.78 -28.10
N TYR A 540 12.69 5.64 -28.58
CA TYR A 540 12.74 6.19 -29.93
C TYR A 540 13.06 7.68 -29.84
N SER A 541 14.28 8.05 -30.19
CA SER A 541 14.76 9.44 -30.16
C SER A 541 14.31 10.19 -31.40
N ASP A 542 13.89 11.45 -31.22
CA ASP A 542 13.58 12.40 -32.30
C ASP A 542 12.67 11.85 -33.41
N VAL A 543 11.59 11.16 -33.02
CA VAL A 543 10.65 10.51 -33.96
C VAL A 543 10.00 11.52 -34.89
N PHE A 544 9.56 12.66 -34.34
CA PHE A 544 9.03 13.77 -35.13
C PHE A 544 9.17 15.09 -34.36
N ALA A 545 9.61 16.16 -35.05
CA ALA A 545 9.66 17.51 -34.50
C ALA A 545 10.36 17.64 -33.12
N GLY A 546 11.39 16.83 -32.84
CA GLY A 546 12.11 16.82 -31.55
C GLY A 546 11.38 16.10 -30.41
N ILE A 547 10.30 15.37 -30.71
CA ILE A 547 9.59 14.53 -29.75
C ILE A 547 10.22 13.13 -29.75
N SER A 548 10.62 12.69 -28.57
CA SER A 548 11.05 11.32 -28.31
C SER A 548 9.88 10.51 -27.75
N LEU A 549 9.76 9.25 -28.15
CA LEU A 549 8.73 8.34 -27.65
C LEU A 549 9.36 7.22 -26.81
N LYS A 550 8.71 6.90 -25.68
CA LYS A 550 9.08 5.78 -24.82
C LYS A 550 7.90 4.83 -24.58
N PRO A 551 7.63 3.90 -25.50
CA PRO A 551 6.71 2.81 -25.24
C PRO A 551 7.23 1.92 -24.12
N THR A 552 6.38 1.55 -23.18
CA THR A 552 6.69 0.62 -22.08
C THR A 552 5.62 -0.45 -21.98
N LEU A 553 6.06 -1.70 -21.85
CA LEU A 553 5.21 -2.85 -21.58
C LEU A 553 5.62 -3.44 -20.23
N SER A 554 4.68 -3.63 -19.32
CA SER A 554 4.89 -4.31 -18.05
C SER A 554 3.98 -5.53 -17.94
N TRP A 555 4.53 -6.62 -17.42
CA TRP A 555 3.83 -7.86 -17.18
C TRP A 555 4.14 -8.35 -15.77
N ALA A 556 3.11 -8.77 -15.05
CA ALA A 556 3.23 -9.41 -13.75
C ALA A 556 2.38 -10.68 -13.75
N HIS A 557 2.94 -11.76 -13.18
CA HIS A 557 2.20 -12.99 -12.94
C HIS A 557 2.59 -13.58 -11.60
N ASP A 558 1.60 -13.75 -10.73
CA ASP A 558 1.70 -14.46 -9.47
C ASP A 558 1.32 -15.90 -9.74
N VAL A 559 2.31 -16.79 -9.76
CA VAL A 559 2.14 -18.10 -10.40
C VAL A 559 1.43 -19.07 -9.47
N SER A 560 1.87 -19.15 -8.22
CA SER A 560 1.28 -20.05 -7.22
C SER A 560 1.52 -19.53 -5.82
N GLY A 561 0.60 -19.87 -4.92
CA GLY A 561 0.62 -19.51 -3.52
C GLY A 561 0.16 -18.09 -3.24
N TYR A 562 0.00 -17.83 -1.95
CA TYR A 562 -0.44 -16.57 -1.38
C TYR A 562 0.60 -16.16 -0.34
N SER A 563 1.28 -15.04 -0.57
CA SER A 563 2.32 -14.57 0.36
C SER A 563 1.69 -13.98 1.64
N PRO A 564 2.46 -13.78 2.72
CA PRO A 564 1.99 -13.13 3.95
C PRO A 564 1.23 -11.82 3.72
N ASP A 565 0.23 -11.56 4.57
CA ASP A 565 -0.57 -10.33 4.62
C ASP A 565 -0.46 -9.72 6.02
N PRO A 566 -0.48 -8.39 6.22
CA PRO A 566 -0.69 -7.32 5.25
C PRO A 566 0.48 -7.15 4.27
N GLY A 567 0.23 -6.57 3.08
CA GLY A 567 1.28 -6.28 2.10
C GLY A 567 1.61 -7.44 1.15
N GLN A 568 0.65 -8.34 0.94
CA GLN A 568 0.74 -9.52 0.10
C GLN A 568 1.24 -9.24 -1.34
N GLN A 569 2.45 -9.73 -1.64
CA GLN A 569 3.13 -9.58 -2.93
C GLN A 569 2.63 -10.54 -4.00
N PHE A 570 2.36 -11.79 -3.62
CA PHE A 570 1.89 -12.84 -4.52
C PHE A 570 0.51 -13.30 -4.14
N HIS A 571 -0.36 -13.36 -5.14
CA HIS A 571 -1.72 -13.83 -5.02
C HIS A 571 -2.01 -14.81 -6.17
N GLU A 572 -2.18 -16.09 -5.86
CA GLU A 572 -2.20 -17.17 -6.86
C GLU A 572 -3.05 -16.85 -8.11
N GLY A 573 -2.43 -17.01 -9.28
CA GLY A 573 -3.05 -16.84 -10.59
C GLY A 573 -3.27 -15.39 -11.04
N ARG A 574 -3.00 -14.39 -10.19
CA ARG A 574 -3.16 -12.96 -10.50
C ARG A 574 -2.18 -12.53 -11.59
N LYS A 575 -2.69 -11.78 -12.55
CA LYS A 575 -1.94 -11.21 -13.68
C LYS A 575 -2.23 -9.72 -13.79
N ASN A 576 -1.21 -8.96 -14.18
CA ASN A 576 -1.33 -7.56 -14.54
C ASN A 576 -0.56 -7.30 -15.84
N LEU A 577 -1.25 -6.71 -16.82
CA LEU A 577 -0.68 -6.23 -18.06
C LEU A 577 -0.80 -4.70 -18.10
N GLY A 578 0.36 -4.03 -18.12
CA GLY A 578 0.45 -2.59 -18.26
C GLY A 578 1.07 -2.20 -19.59
N PHE A 579 0.50 -1.20 -20.24
CA PHE A 579 1.08 -0.54 -21.39
C PHE A 579 1.09 0.97 -21.16
N SER A 580 2.22 1.62 -21.45
CA SER A 580 2.28 3.07 -21.48
C SER A 580 3.04 3.60 -22.68
N LEU A 581 2.67 4.79 -23.11
CA LEU A 581 3.36 5.55 -24.13
C LEU A 581 3.63 6.94 -23.57
N GLU A 582 4.89 7.23 -23.33
CA GLU A 582 5.36 8.58 -23.00
C GLU A 582 5.88 9.26 -24.27
N ALA A 583 5.44 10.50 -24.48
CA ALA A 583 6.02 11.43 -25.44
C ALA A 583 6.73 12.56 -24.67
N SER A 584 8.02 12.75 -24.94
CA SER A 584 8.84 13.78 -24.29
C SER A 584 9.37 14.77 -25.31
N TYR A 585 9.25 16.06 -25.02
CA TYR A 585 9.78 17.15 -25.83
C TYR A 585 10.79 17.98 -25.03
N GLN A 586 12.02 18.07 -25.54
CA GLN A 586 13.14 18.80 -24.94
C GLN A 586 13.44 18.41 -23.47
N GLN A 587 13.07 17.20 -23.04
CA GLN A 587 13.17 16.73 -21.65
C GLN A 587 12.42 17.61 -20.63
N LYS A 588 11.59 18.54 -21.10
CA LYS A 588 10.88 19.52 -20.28
C LYS A 588 9.39 19.22 -20.20
N TYR A 589 8.79 18.83 -21.32
CA TYR A 589 7.37 18.53 -21.42
C TYR A 589 7.19 17.04 -21.65
N THR A 590 6.32 16.40 -20.86
CA THR A 590 5.98 14.99 -20.99
C THR A 590 4.48 14.82 -21.11
N VAL A 591 4.04 13.91 -21.98
CA VAL A 591 2.66 13.42 -22.06
C VAL A 591 2.71 11.92 -21.96
N THR A 592 1.99 11.34 -21.01
CA THR A 592 1.95 9.89 -20.82
C THR A 592 0.52 9.38 -20.88
N VAL A 593 0.29 8.42 -21.76
CA VAL A 593 -0.95 7.61 -21.78
C VAL A 593 -0.61 6.24 -21.21
N GLY A 594 -1.38 5.79 -20.24
CA GLY A 594 -1.22 4.49 -19.59
C GLY A 594 -2.51 3.67 -19.63
N TYR A 595 -2.38 2.36 -19.74
CA TYR A 595 -3.44 1.37 -19.63
C TYR A 595 -2.95 0.25 -18.72
N ASN A 596 -3.76 -0.14 -17.74
CA ASN A 596 -3.51 -1.34 -16.93
C ASN A 596 -4.73 -2.24 -16.93
N ASN A 597 -4.48 -3.53 -17.13
CA ASN A 597 -5.47 -4.59 -17.04
C ASN A 597 -5.08 -5.57 -15.93
N TYR A 598 -6.06 -5.94 -15.13
CA TYR A 598 -5.93 -6.97 -14.10
C TYR A 598 -6.77 -8.17 -14.49
N SER A 599 -6.24 -9.38 -14.29
CA SER A 599 -6.97 -10.60 -14.61
C SER A 599 -6.47 -11.80 -13.81
N GLY A 600 -7.27 -12.87 -13.76
CA GLY A 600 -6.85 -14.14 -13.17
C GLY A 600 -6.77 -14.12 -11.64
N GLY A 601 -6.66 -15.31 -11.06
CA GLY A 601 -6.72 -15.56 -9.62
C GLY A 601 -8.17 -15.57 -9.10
N SER A 602 -8.54 -16.61 -8.36
CA SER A 602 -9.90 -16.78 -7.82
C SER A 602 -10.27 -15.71 -6.79
N HIS A 603 -9.29 -15.24 -6.03
CA HIS A 603 -9.44 -14.29 -4.93
C HIS A 603 -8.93 -12.87 -5.26
N ASN A 604 -8.68 -12.57 -6.54
CA ASN A 604 -8.05 -11.32 -6.96
C ASN A 604 -9.07 -10.17 -7.05
N ILE A 605 -9.16 -9.36 -6.00
CA ILE A 605 -10.06 -8.19 -5.94
C ILE A 605 -9.72 -7.06 -6.93
N LEU A 606 -8.58 -7.14 -7.61
CA LEU A 606 -8.20 -6.14 -8.63
C LEU A 606 -8.77 -6.47 -10.01
N GLU A 607 -9.35 -7.66 -10.23
CA GLU A 607 -9.79 -8.14 -11.55
C GLU A 607 -10.79 -7.20 -12.25
N ASP A 608 -11.55 -6.39 -11.52
CA ASP A 608 -12.49 -5.41 -12.09
C ASP A 608 -11.97 -3.96 -12.08
N LYS A 609 -10.67 -3.77 -11.80
CA LYS A 609 -10.03 -2.46 -11.60
C LYS A 609 -9.26 -1.94 -12.82
N ASP A 610 -9.56 -2.45 -14.01
CA ASP A 610 -9.00 -1.96 -15.28
C ASP A 610 -9.11 -0.44 -15.42
N LEU A 611 -8.04 0.19 -15.88
CA LEU A 611 -7.95 1.64 -15.95
C LEU A 611 -7.21 2.16 -17.18
N VAL A 612 -7.52 3.40 -17.53
CA VAL A 612 -6.70 4.24 -18.40
C VAL A 612 -6.31 5.52 -17.65
N SER A 613 -5.10 5.99 -17.85
CA SER A 613 -4.59 7.23 -17.28
C SER A 613 -3.99 8.12 -18.37
N LEU A 614 -4.15 9.43 -18.21
CA LEU A 614 -3.49 10.45 -19.02
C LEU A 614 -2.83 11.45 -18.08
N SER A 615 -1.55 11.74 -18.27
CA SER A 615 -0.86 12.80 -17.55
C SER A 615 -0.05 13.68 -18.48
N PHE A 616 0.10 14.94 -18.07
CA PHE A 616 0.99 15.92 -18.67
C PHE A 616 1.88 16.50 -17.58
N GLY A 617 3.19 16.44 -17.80
CA GLY A 617 4.20 16.91 -16.86
C GLY A 617 5.04 18.04 -17.45
N ILE A 618 5.48 18.95 -16.58
CA ILE A 618 6.50 19.96 -16.85
C ILE A 618 7.60 19.80 -15.81
N SER A 619 8.83 19.59 -16.26
CA SER A 619 10.03 19.60 -15.42
C SER A 619 10.89 20.82 -15.76
N TYR A 620 11.35 21.53 -14.75
CA TYR A 620 12.25 22.66 -14.90
C TYR A 620 13.05 22.88 -13.63
#